data_AF-A0A966SGW9-F1
#
_entry.id   AF-A0A966SGW9-F1
#
_cell.length_a   1.000
_cell.length_b   1.000
_cell.length_c   1.000
_cell.angle_alpha   90.00
_cell.angle_beta   90.00
_cell.angle_gamma   90.00
#
_symmetry.space_group_name_H-M   'P 1'
#
loop_
_entity.id
_entity.type
_entity.pdbx_description
1 polymer ?
#
loop_
_entity_poly.entity_id
_entity_poly.type
_entity_poly.pdbx_seq_one_letter_code
_entity_poly.pdbx_strand_id
1 'polypeptide(L)'
;MVEGSFAEPDAVKDQHGVKLPAPGSGDRSCRSQPGPVIQFPPGVPTKGRAAIAARCQQLAGGKEPGDDTPGIRTYNDPPPQGSQPVRSRQAGTLSGCEVLSHPYPGYRFAHPPANGWQPSGLHEDKLHAPPTHGRLTTGWCRRVFESLCVALLWTLGLGDLGFAASPITAPPQPPQARVVVVQNAGAMNAFTPQAAVVREMVDRGILAHTGKTNLVDAWRSVVKTNDVVGLKVLSAPGYTSGTRPAVVAAIVEGLLAAGVPPTNIVIWDRQLSDLRLAGYVELAARYGVRVAAAASAGWDEKTYYENSLLGNLVWGDAEFGRKGDGIGRKSYVTKLVARALTRHISIAPLMNHNLAGVGGHFYSLALGSVDNTLRFESTSRALAEAVPEIFALPVIYDRLALCITDALICQYQGEHVTRLHYAKSLNQLRFSKDPVALDTLSLAELEAQRQQAGLPSAKFSADLYKNAALLELGINDARQIRLEMK
;
A
#
# COMPACT_ATOMS: atom_id res chain seq x y z
N MET A 1 23.83 57.04 -13.07
CA MET A 1 23.16 58.28 -13.52
C MET A 1 22.68 58.05 -14.94
N VAL A 2 21.37 58.23 -15.16
CA VAL A 2 20.65 58.53 -16.42
C VAL A 2 20.66 57.40 -17.48
N GLU A 3 19.62 56.55 -17.50
CA GLU A 3 18.33 56.64 -18.25
C GLU A 3 18.42 56.10 -19.68
N GLY A 4 17.52 55.17 -19.99
CA GLY A 4 17.35 54.55 -21.30
C GLY A 4 15.87 54.25 -21.55
N SER A 5 15.27 55.16 -22.31
CA SER A 5 13.89 55.29 -22.77
C SER A 5 13.14 54.03 -23.24
N PHE A 6 11.87 53.97 -22.85
CA PHE A 6 10.78 53.22 -23.46
C PHE A 6 10.46 53.72 -24.89
N ALA A 7 10.14 52.80 -25.79
CA ALA A 7 9.47 53.08 -27.06
C ALA A 7 8.38 52.01 -27.30
N GLU A 8 7.13 52.46 -27.37
CA GLU A 8 6.00 51.78 -28.04
C GLU A 8 6.18 51.90 -29.56
N PRO A 9 5.57 51.02 -30.37
CA PRO A 9 4.38 51.51 -31.07
C PRO A 9 3.28 50.48 -31.43
N ASP A 10 2.12 51.07 -31.71
CA ASP A 10 1.08 50.76 -32.69
C ASP A 10 -0.09 49.80 -32.38
N ALA A 11 -1.22 50.47 -32.15
CA ALA A 11 -2.58 50.01 -32.29
C ALA A 11 -2.97 49.76 -33.76
N VAL A 12 -3.63 48.63 -34.02
CA VAL A 12 -4.45 48.41 -35.21
C VAL A 12 -5.88 48.12 -34.76
N LYS A 13 -6.81 48.92 -35.28
CA LYS A 13 -8.26 48.82 -35.09
C LYS A 13 -8.88 47.82 -36.09
N ASP A 14 -9.78 47.02 -35.52
CA ASP A 14 -11.15 46.72 -35.98
C ASP A 14 -11.49 45.71 -37.10
N GLN A 15 -12.57 44.99 -36.76
CA GLN A 15 -13.62 44.36 -37.57
C GLN A 15 -13.37 42.93 -38.10
N HIS A 16 -13.99 41.95 -37.42
CA HIS A 16 -15.11 41.17 -37.97
C HIS A 16 -15.84 40.44 -36.83
N GLY A 17 -17.11 40.79 -36.61
CA GLY A 17 -17.98 40.17 -35.63
C GLY A 17 -18.69 38.93 -36.16
N VAL A 18 -18.86 37.92 -35.30
CA VAL A 18 -19.85 36.85 -35.50
C VAL A 18 -20.55 36.53 -34.17
N LYS A 19 -21.80 37.01 -34.09
CA LYS A 19 -23.02 36.54 -33.42
C LYS A 19 -22.95 35.35 -32.45
N LEU A 20 -23.37 35.60 -31.20
CA LEU A 20 -23.90 34.60 -30.25
C LEU A 20 -25.40 34.35 -30.52
N PRO A 21 -25.92 33.11 -30.43
CA PRO A 21 -27.37 32.89 -30.33
C PRO A 21 -27.83 32.59 -28.90
N ALA A 22 -28.96 33.20 -28.53
CA ALA A 22 -29.77 32.92 -27.35
C ALA A 22 -30.81 31.81 -27.63
N PRO A 23 -31.51 31.26 -26.61
CA PRO A 23 -32.00 29.88 -26.60
C PRO A 23 -33.41 29.72 -27.19
N GLY A 24 -33.70 28.54 -27.76
CA GLY A 24 -35.04 28.19 -28.23
C GLY A 24 -35.28 26.68 -28.39
N SER A 25 -36.27 26.21 -27.62
CA SER A 25 -37.22 25.10 -27.85
C SER A 25 -36.69 23.74 -28.31
N GLY A 26 -36.97 22.73 -27.48
CA GLY A 26 -36.60 21.34 -27.72
C GLY A 26 -37.40 20.63 -28.80
N ASP A 27 -36.81 19.52 -29.27
CA ASP A 27 -37.54 18.36 -29.74
C ASP A 27 -36.74 17.09 -29.47
N ARG A 28 -37.40 16.06 -28.97
CA ARG A 28 -36.81 14.75 -28.62
C ARG A 28 -36.91 13.84 -29.83
N SER A 29 -35.78 13.41 -30.38
CA SER A 29 -35.73 12.13 -31.11
C SER A 29 -34.40 11.42 -30.87
N CYS A 30 -34.48 10.26 -30.20
CA CYS A 30 -33.36 9.34 -30.02
C CYS A 30 -33.08 8.62 -31.34
N ARG A 31 -31.89 8.82 -31.92
CA ARG A 31 -31.25 7.83 -32.80
C ARG A 31 -30.01 7.31 -32.11
N SER A 32 -30.01 5.99 -31.88
CA SER A 32 -28.90 5.20 -31.35
C SER A 32 -27.67 5.33 -32.25
N GLN A 33 -26.59 5.92 -31.73
CA GLN A 33 -25.26 5.76 -32.31
C GLN A 33 -24.56 4.54 -31.68
N PRO A 34 -23.78 3.76 -32.44
CA PRO A 34 -23.00 2.66 -31.89
C PRO A 34 -21.91 3.19 -30.96
N GLY A 35 -21.72 2.52 -29.81
CA GLY A 35 -20.74 2.89 -28.79
C GLY A 35 -19.28 2.88 -29.27
N PRO A 36 -18.36 3.48 -28.49
CA PRO A 36 -16.99 3.68 -28.91
C PRO A 36 -16.23 2.36 -29.08
N VAL A 37 -15.55 2.21 -30.23
CA VAL A 37 -14.63 1.11 -30.52
C VAL A 37 -13.30 1.40 -29.84
N ILE A 38 -12.92 0.58 -28.86
CA ILE A 38 -11.63 0.67 -28.15
C ILE A 38 -10.54 0.05 -29.02
N GLN A 39 -9.55 0.84 -29.44
CA GLN A 39 -8.31 0.35 -30.05
C GLN A 39 -7.22 0.21 -28.97
N PHE A 40 -6.66 -1.00 -28.84
CA PHE A 40 -5.53 -1.29 -27.96
C PHE A 40 -4.19 -1.19 -28.71
N PRO A 41 -3.13 -0.59 -28.12
CA PRO A 41 -1.79 -0.68 -28.69
C PRO A 41 -1.24 -2.12 -28.63
N PRO A 42 -0.34 -2.51 -29.55
CA PRO A 42 0.22 -3.86 -29.59
C PRO A 42 1.17 -4.09 -28.39
N GLY A 43 0.96 -5.18 -27.63
CA GLY A 43 1.92 -5.62 -26.58
C GLY A 43 1.36 -6.12 -25.24
N VAL A 44 0.05 -6.18 -25.00
CA VAL A 44 -0.50 -6.70 -23.72
C VAL A 44 -0.63 -8.24 -23.79
N PRO A 45 -0.17 -8.99 -22.77
CA PRO A 45 -0.36 -10.45 -22.68
C PRO A 45 -1.84 -10.85 -22.73
N THR A 46 -2.13 -11.95 -23.42
CA THR A 46 -3.49 -12.42 -23.74
C THR A 46 -4.36 -12.79 -22.53
N LYS A 47 -3.78 -13.07 -21.36
CA LYS A 47 -4.56 -13.46 -20.17
C LYS A 47 -5.22 -12.29 -19.44
N GLY A 48 -4.51 -11.16 -19.24
CA GLY A 48 -5.07 -9.97 -18.59
C GLY A 48 -6.16 -9.27 -19.41
N ARG A 49 -6.08 -9.36 -20.74
CA ARG A 49 -7.11 -8.80 -21.65
C ARG A 49 -8.48 -9.45 -21.46
N ALA A 50 -8.51 -10.76 -21.23
CA ALA A 50 -9.76 -11.50 -21.07
C ALA A 50 -10.47 -11.17 -19.74
N ALA A 51 -9.71 -11.03 -18.66
CA ALA A 51 -10.25 -10.70 -17.34
C ALA A 51 -10.83 -9.27 -17.28
N ILE A 52 -10.15 -8.30 -17.90
CA ILE A 52 -10.61 -6.90 -17.95
C ILE A 52 -11.85 -6.76 -18.85
N ALA A 53 -11.87 -7.43 -20.01
CA ALA A 53 -13.04 -7.42 -20.90
C ALA A 53 -14.28 -8.06 -20.25
N ALA A 54 -14.11 -9.14 -19.49
CA ALA A 54 -15.20 -9.81 -18.78
C ALA A 54 -15.83 -8.94 -17.68
N ARG A 55 -15.03 -8.13 -16.97
CA ARG A 55 -15.52 -7.20 -15.93
C ARG A 55 -16.32 -6.03 -16.53
N CYS A 56 -15.91 -5.50 -17.68
CA CYS A 56 -16.64 -4.43 -18.37
C CYS A 56 -18.02 -4.89 -18.86
N GLN A 57 -18.16 -6.14 -19.30
CA GLN A 57 -19.47 -6.70 -19.69
C GLN A 57 -20.41 -6.92 -18.49
N GLN A 58 -19.88 -7.26 -17.31
CA GLN A 58 -20.67 -7.38 -16.09
C GLN A 58 -21.17 -6.03 -15.56
N LEU A 59 -20.38 -4.96 -15.69
CA LEU A 59 -20.77 -3.61 -15.23
C LEU A 59 -21.80 -2.93 -16.14
N ALA A 60 -21.88 -3.33 -17.42
CA ALA A 60 -22.89 -2.82 -18.37
C ALA A 60 -24.29 -3.44 -18.20
N GLY A 61 -24.44 -4.45 -17.33
CA GLY A 61 -25.70 -5.19 -17.13
C GLY A 61 -26.53 -4.80 -15.89
N GLY A 62 -26.12 -3.79 -15.11
CA GLY A 62 -26.79 -3.38 -13.88
C GLY A 62 -27.94 -2.39 -14.10
N LYS A 63 -29.18 -2.80 -13.83
CA LYS A 63 -30.38 -1.95 -13.77
C LYS A 63 -30.26 -0.90 -12.64
N GLU A 64 -30.52 0.37 -12.94
CA GLU A 64 -30.59 1.45 -11.95
C GLU A 64 -31.77 1.28 -10.97
N PRO A 65 -31.58 1.47 -9.65
CA PRO A 65 -32.67 1.70 -8.71
C PRO A 65 -32.92 3.20 -8.49
N GLY A 66 -34.21 3.53 -8.38
CA GLY A 66 -34.76 4.88 -8.40
C GLY A 66 -34.49 5.79 -7.20
N ASP A 67 -34.80 7.05 -7.49
CA ASP A 67 -34.71 8.28 -6.72
C ASP A 67 -35.55 8.24 -5.42
N ASP A 68 -34.92 8.56 -4.28
CA ASP A 68 -35.58 9.02 -3.05
C ASP A 68 -34.53 9.50 -2.02
N THR A 69 -34.29 10.81 -1.91
CA THR A 69 -33.70 11.40 -0.69
C THR A 69 -34.12 12.87 -0.49
N PRO A 70 -34.50 13.32 0.73
CA PRO A 70 -34.98 14.68 0.99
C PRO A 70 -33.83 15.69 1.17
N GLY A 71 -34.08 16.94 0.75
CA GLY A 71 -33.09 18.02 0.68
C GLY A 71 -32.47 18.48 2.00
N ILE A 72 -31.16 18.76 1.96
CA ILE A 72 -30.38 19.35 3.05
C ILE A 72 -29.93 20.76 2.62
N ARG A 73 -30.23 21.75 3.47
CA ARG A 73 -29.85 23.17 3.32
C ARG A 73 -28.33 23.37 3.42
N THR A 74 -27.80 24.23 2.55
CA THR A 74 -26.40 24.66 2.54
C THR A 74 -26.16 25.82 3.52
N TYR A 75 -25.08 25.70 4.30
CA TYR A 75 -24.61 26.67 5.28
C TYR A 75 -23.76 27.74 4.56
N ASN A 76 -24.34 28.89 4.22
CA ASN A 76 -23.64 30.10 3.77
C ASN A 76 -24.55 31.33 3.94
N ASP A 77 -24.66 31.81 5.17
CA ASP A 77 -25.17 33.17 5.47
C ASP A 77 -24.16 33.88 6.39
N PRO A 78 -23.81 35.15 6.14
CA PRO A 78 -22.86 35.92 6.96
C PRO A 78 -23.54 36.54 8.20
N PRO A 79 -22.82 36.73 9.33
CA PRO A 79 -23.40 37.37 10.51
C PRO A 79 -23.36 38.92 10.42
N PRO A 80 -24.31 39.63 11.07
CA PRO A 80 -24.40 41.08 11.01
C PRO A 80 -23.47 41.80 12.00
N GLN A 81 -23.10 43.04 11.65
CA GLN A 81 -22.26 43.96 12.42
C GLN A 81 -23.02 44.66 13.56
N GLY A 82 -22.33 44.96 14.67
CA GLY A 82 -22.85 45.83 15.74
C GLY A 82 -21.85 46.23 16.83
N SER A 83 -21.37 47.48 16.73
CA SER A 83 -21.00 48.47 17.78
C SER A 83 -19.89 48.22 18.85
N GLN A 84 -19.00 49.22 18.96
CA GLN A 84 -17.82 49.42 19.84
C GLN A 84 -18.14 49.97 21.28
N PRO A 85 -17.22 50.64 22.03
CA PRO A 85 -16.10 50.11 22.86
C PRO A 85 -16.09 50.71 24.30
N VAL A 86 -15.25 50.22 25.23
CA VAL A 86 -14.85 50.99 26.44
C VAL A 86 -13.36 50.85 26.76
N ARG A 87 -12.72 52.01 26.93
CA ARG A 87 -11.32 52.27 27.34
C ARG A 87 -11.11 52.12 28.86
N SER A 88 -9.89 51.80 29.30
CA SER A 88 -9.03 52.65 30.17
C SER A 88 -7.78 51.87 30.66
N ARG A 89 -6.56 52.31 30.31
CA ARG A 89 -5.55 53.10 31.10
C ARG A 89 -4.51 52.23 31.85
N GLN A 90 -3.24 52.32 31.44
CA GLN A 90 -2.06 52.90 32.18
C GLN A 90 -1.55 52.00 33.32
N ALA A 91 -0.26 51.86 33.65
CA ALA A 91 1.05 52.32 33.15
C ALA A 91 2.12 51.50 33.92
N GLY A 92 3.38 51.48 33.48
CA GLY A 92 4.51 51.01 34.32
C GLY A 92 5.76 50.56 33.56
N THR A 93 6.72 51.48 33.44
CA THR A 93 8.08 51.31 32.91
C THR A 93 9.08 50.74 33.93
N LEU A 94 10.10 50.02 33.44
CA LEU A 94 11.57 50.03 33.78
C LEU A 94 12.15 48.62 33.46
N SER A 95 12.93 48.45 32.38
CA SER A 95 14.40 48.66 32.24
C SER A 95 15.25 47.45 32.66
N GLY A 96 16.00 46.86 31.72
CA GLY A 96 17.17 46.00 32.02
C GLY A 96 17.47 44.85 31.05
N CYS A 97 18.40 45.11 30.11
CA CYS A 97 19.35 44.23 29.38
C CYS A 97 18.97 42.88 28.72
N GLU A 98 19.30 42.84 27.40
CA GLU A 98 19.91 41.78 26.57
C GLU A 98 19.36 40.34 26.59
N VAL A 99 18.88 39.89 25.42
CA VAL A 99 19.49 38.85 24.55
C VAL A 99 18.52 38.62 23.39
N LEU A 100 18.98 38.84 22.15
CA LEU A 100 18.20 38.67 20.92
C LEU A 100 18.12 37.18 20.53
N SER A 101 16.95 36.58 20.75
CA SER A 101 16.52 35.35 20.08
C SER A 101 15.00 35.39 19.91
N HIS A 102 14.51 35.52 18.68
CA HIS A 102 13.09 35.44 18.34
C HIS A 102 12.66 33.97 18.20
N PRO A 103 11.59 33.53 18.88
CA PRO A 103 10.82 32.35 18.49
C PRO A 103 9.39 32.71 18.05
N TYR A 104 8.90 31.99 17.04
CA TYR A 104 7.50 31.98 16.61
C TYR A 104 6.56 31.45 17.72
N PRO A 105 5.31 31.93 17.81
CA PRO A 105 4.43 31.64 18.94
C PRO A 105 3.73 30.28 18.82
N GLY A 106 3.66 29.59 19.96
CA GLY A 106 2.95 28.32 20.14
C GLY A 106 1.50 28.48 20.59
N TYR A 107 0.70 27.48 20.27
CA TYR A 107 -0.60 27.22 20.90
C TYR A 107 -0.40 26.24 22.08
N ARG A 108 -0.73 26.69 23.30
CA ARG A 108 -0.87 25.86 24.50
C ARG A 108 -2.33 25.40 24.63
N PHE A 109 -2.56 24.11 24.82
CA PHE A 109 -3.81 23.58 25.37
C PHE A 109 -3.63 23.25 26.85
N ALA A 110 -4.61 23.68 27.65
CA ALA A 110 -4.67 23.52 29.09
C ALA A 110 -5.11 22.12 29.51
N HIS A 111 -4.50 21.58 30.55
CA HIS A 111 -4.97 20.41 31.29
C HIS A 111 -6.13 20.79 32.23
N PRO A 112 -7.16 19.94 32.43
CA PRO A 112 -8.08 20.08 33.54
C PRO A 112 -7.57 19.36 34.81
N PRO A 113 -7.93 19.83 36.01
CA PRO A 113 -7.44 19.28 37.27
C PRO A 113 -8.26 18.08 37.77
N ALA A 114 -7.61 17.23 38.55
CA ALA A 114 -8.25 16.23 39.41
C ALA A 114 -8.81 16.92 40.66
N ASN A 115 -10.02 16.54 41.09
CA ASN A 115 -10.48 16.62 42.48
C ASN A 115 -11.65 15.64 42.68
N GLY A 116 -11.54 14.82 43.74
CA GLY A 116 -12.57 13.87 44.14
C GLY A 116 -13.65 14.50 45.01
N TRP A 117 -14.85 13.93 44.97
CA TRP A 117 -15.95 14.16 45.91
C TRP A 117 -16.90 12.95 45.94
N GLN A 118 -17.21 12.48 47.14
CA GLN A 118 -18.34 11.64 47.57
C GLN A 118 -18.73 12.16 48.98
N PRO A 119 -19.91 11.88 49.58
CA PRO A 119 -21.15 11.24 49.08
C PRO A 119 -22.47 11.95 49.51
N SER A 120 -23.61 11.50 48.97
CA SER A 120 -24.99 11.47 49.53
C SER A 120 -25.95 11.19 48.35
N GLY A 121 -27.03 10.41 48.38
CA GLY A 121 -27.76 9.65 49.38
C GLY A 121 -29.22 9.56 48.90
N LEU A 122 -29.71 8.32 48.65
CA LEU A 122 -31.11 7.86 48.60
C LEU A 122 -32.07 8.39 47.51
N HIS A 123 -32.48 7.50 46.59
CA HIS A 123 -33.89 7.09 46.49
C HIS A 123 -34.00 5.69 45.85
N GLU A 124 -34.61 4.77 46.59
CA GLU A 124 -35.02 3.44 46.15
C GLU A 124 -36.26 3.54 45.26
N ASP A 125 -36.32 2.75 44.19
CA ASP A 125 -37.59 2.27 43.66
C ASP A 125 -37.49 0.84 43.14
N LYS A 126 -38.47 0.05 43.57
CA LYS A 126 -38.60 -1.40 43.46
C LYS A 126 -39.08 -1.81 42.06
N LEU A 127 -38.55 -2.90 41.52
CA LEU A 127 -39.30 -3.71 40.55
C LEU A 127 -39.06 -5.22 40.73
N HIS A 128 -40.17 -5.93 40.60
CA HIS A 128 -40.43 -7.32 40.94
C HIS A 128 -39.84 -8.35 39.95
N ALA A 129 -39.47 -9.53 40.47
CA ALA A 129 -39.32 -10.79 39.74
C ALA A 129 -40.70 -11.48 39.53
N PRO A 130 -40.88 -12.39 38.55
CA PRO A 130 -40.59 -13.84 38.73
C PRO A 130 -40.23 -14.58 37.40
N PRO A 131 -40.33 -15.93 37.27
CA PRO A 131 -39.41 -16.94 37.79
C PRO A 131 -38.83 -17.91 36.73
N THR A 132 -38.01 -18.82 37.25
CA THR A 132 -37.23 -19.96 36.71
C THR A 132 -38.00 -21.07 35.97
N HIS A 133 -37.39 -21.70 34.96
CA HIS A 133 -36.88 -23.10 34.98
C HIS A 133 -36.53 -23.65 33.58
N GLY A 134 -35.42 -24.39 33.48
CA GLY A 134 -35.11 -25.24 32.32
C GLY A 134 -33.62 -25.61 32.16
N ARG A 135 -33.07 -26.40 33.09
CA ARG A 135 -31.79 -27.11 32.92
C ARG A 135 -31.99 -28.35 32.07
N LEU A 136 -31.03 -28.67 31.20
CA LEU A 136 -30.62 -30.07 30.96
C LEU A 136 -29.10 -30.16 30.82
N THR A 137 -28.58 -31.20 31.46
CA THR A 137 -27.21 -31.41 31.88
C THR A 137 -26.44 -32.36 30.96
N THR A 138 -25.13 -32.23 31.08
CA THR A 138 -24.01 -33.08 30.61
C THR A 138 -24.16 -34.59 30.82
N GLY A 139 -23.78 -35.35 29.78
CA GLY A 139 -22.83 -36.48 29.74
C GLY A 139 -22.93 -37.64 30.72
N TRP A 140 -22.87 -38.88 30.20
CA TRP A 140 -22.06 -39.99 30.73
C TRP A 140 -22.03 -41.20 29.78
N CYS A 141 -20.94 -41.97 29.91
CA CYS A 141 -20.63 -43.32 29.42
C CYS A 141 -19.83 -43.49 28.12
N ARG A 142 -18.54 -43.76 28.36
CA ARG A 142 -17.49 -44.30 27.48
C ARG A 142 -17.33 -45.78 27.85
N ARG A 143 -17.23 -46.69 26.85
CA ARG A 143 -16.85 -48.13 26.96
C ARG A 143 -17.96 -48.98 27.61
N VAL A 144 -18.53 -49.99 26.97
CA VAL A 144 -17.97 -51.30 26.62
C VAL A 144 -18.90 -51.94 25.57
N PHE A 145 -18.38 -52.44 24.45
CA PHE A 145 -18.68 -53.77 23.87
C PHE A 145 -18.15 -53.84 22.43
N GLU A 146 -16.97 -54.45 22.29
CA GLU A 146 -16.53 -55.11 21.07
C GLU A 146 -17.40 -56.36 20.80
N SER A 147 -17.33 -56.85 19.56
CA SER A 147 -17.74 -58.18 19.08
C SER A 147 -19.03 -58.22 18.26
N LEU A 148 -18.86 -58.24 16.94
CA LEU A 148 -19.52 -59.17 16.00
C LEU A 148 -19.31 -58.65 14.58
N CYS A 149 -18.33 -59.18 13.86
CA CYS A 149 -18.39 -59.44 12.41
C CYS A 149 -17.03 -60.02 11.97
N VAL A 150 -16.80 -61.30 12.27
CA VAL A 150 -15.84 -62.12 11.52
C VAL A 150 -16.61 -63.29 10.92
N ALA A 151 -16.48 -63.38 9.59
CA ALA A 151 -16.57 -64.55 8.74
C ALA A 151 -17.93 -65.24 8.49
N LEU A 152 -18.29 -65.31 7.20
CA LEU A 152 -18.65 -66.48 6.36
C LEU A 152 -19.41 -65.91 5.13
N LEU A 153 -19.20 -66.24 3.86
CA LEU A 153 -18.35 -67.16 3.09
C LEU A 153 -18.52 -66.79 1.60
N TRP A 154 -17.43 -66.79 0.83
CA TRP A 154 -17.24 -67.55 -0.42
C TRP A 154 -18.52 -67.95 -1.20
N THR A 155 -18.78 -67.52 -2.44
CA THR A 155 -18.07 -67.91 -3.68
C THR A 155 -18.75 -67.23 -4.88
N LEU A 156 -17.98 -66.78 -5.87
CA LEU A 156 -18.22 -66.98 -7.32
C LEU A 156 -17.09 -66.27 -8.07
N GLY A 157 -16.21 -67.07 -8.66
CA GLY A 157 -15.17 -66.59 -9.57
C GLY A 157 -15.78 -66.18 -10.90
N LEU A 158 -15.37 -65.01 -11.40
CA LEU A 158 -15.54 -64.57 -12.77
C LEU A 158 -14.40 -63.57 -13.08
N GLY A 159 -13.48 -64.03 -13.93
CA GLY A 159 -12.57 -63.25 -14.77
C GLY A 159 -11.87 -62.02 -14.17
N ASP A 160 -10.57 -62.16 -13.89
CA ASP A 160 -9.65 -61.02 -13.86
C ASP A 160 -9.49 -60.46 -15.28
N LEU A 161 -10.47 -59.68 -15.74
CA LEU A 161 -10.23 -58.62 -16.69
C LEU A 161 -9.53 -57.51 -15.92
N GLY A 162 -8.20 -57.52 -15.98
CA GLY A 162 -7.37 -56.43 -15.51
C GLY A 162 -7.67 -55.15 -16.28
N PHE A 163 -8.73 -54.44 -15.90
CA PHE A 163 -8.85 -53.02 -16.16
C PHE A 163 -7.79 -52.35 -15.30
N ALA A 164 -6.61 -52.11 -15.89
CA ALA A 164 -5.68 -51.13 -15.36
C ALA A 164 -6.45 -49.80 -15.33
N ALA A 165 -7.00 -49.47 -14.16
CA ALA A 165 -7.54 -48.15 -13.92
C ALA A 165 -6.40 -47.17 -14.21
N SER A 166 -6.58 -46.35 -15.24
CA SER A 166 -5.66 -45.25 -15.50
C SER A 166 -5.49 -44.48 -14.19
N PRO A 167 -4.26 -44.16 -13.75
CA PRO A 167 -4.08 -43.43 -12.52
C PRO A 167 -4.92 -42.16 -12.62
N ILE A 168 -5.88 -42.02 -11.70
CA ILE A 168 -6.67 -40.80 -11.55
C ILE A 168 -5.64 -39.69 -11.42
N THR A 169 -5.50 -38.92 -12.49
CA THR A 169 -4.60 -37.78 -12.50
C THR A 169 -5.10 -36.88 -11.38
N ALA A 170 -4.27 -36.71 -10.34
CA ALA A 170 -4.63 -35.86 -9.21
C ALA A 170 -5.12 -34.52 -9.77
N PRO A 171 -6.22 -33.96 -9.24
CA PRO A 171 -6.71 -32.68 -9.71
C PRO A 171 -5.56 -31.67 -9.67
N PRO A 172 -5.42 -30.82 -10.72
CA PRO A 172 -4.32 -29.85 -10.80
C PRO A 172 -4.29 -29.08 -9.49
N GLN A 173 -3.16 -29.19 -8.77
CA GLN A 173 -3.00 -28.52 -7.49
C GLN A 173 -3.14 -27.00 -7.74
N PRO A 174 -3.90 -26.29 -6.90
CA PRO A 174 -4.02 -24.84 -7.03
C PRO A 174 -2.61 -24.22 -6.98
N PRO A 175 -2.36 -23.13 -7.72
CA PRO A 175 -1.07 -22.45 -7.69
C PRO A 175 -0.72 -22.10 -6.24
N GLN A 176 0.45 -22.56 -5.79
CA GLN A 176 0.95 -22.30 -4.44
C GLN A 176 2.04 -21.25 -4.48
N ALA A 177 1.91 -20.23 -3.63
CA ALA A 177 2.99 -19.30 -3.39
C ALA A 177 3.97 -19.90 -2.38
N ARG A 178 5.26 -19.67 -2.58
CA ARG A 178 6.31 -20.09 -1.66
C ARG A 178 6.90 -18.88 -0.96
N VAL A 179 6.98 -18.93 0.36
CA VAL A 179 7.57 -17.87 1.19
C VAL A 179 8.60 -18.50 2.11
N VAL A 180 9.84 -18.01 2.02
CA VAL A 180 10.93 -18.38 2.93
C VAL A 180 10.98 -17.36 4.06
N VAL A 181 10.98 -17.84 5.31
CA VAL A 181 11.08 -16.99 6.50
C VAL A 181 12.37 -17.32 7.21
N VAL A 182 13.24 -16.32 7.33
CA VAL A 182 14.47 -16.42 8.12
C VAL A 182 14.27 -15.69 9.43
N GLN A 183 14.53 -16.36 10.55
CA GLN A 183 14.43 -15.75 11.87
C GLN A 183 15.76 -15.85 12.62
N ASN A 184 16.12 -14.81 13.37
CA ASN A 184 17.25 -14.85 14.28
C ASN A 184 16.99 -13.94 15.49
N ALA A 185 16.93 -14.49 16.70
CA ALA A 185 16.65 -13.71 17.91
C ALA A 185 17.66 -12.58 18.18
N GLY A 186 18.91 -12.71 17.69
CA GLY A 186 19.95 -11.69 17.80
C GLY A 186 19.91 -10.61 16.71
N ALA A 187 18.93 -10.63 15.80
CA ALA A 187 18.85 -9.65 14.71
C ALA A 187 18.61 -8.22 15.18
N MET A 188 18.05 -8.06 16.38
CA MET A 188 17.71 -6.77 16.97
C MET A 188 18.24 -6.68 18.41
N ASN A 189 18.76 -5.51 18.78
CA ASN A 189 19.04 -5.14 20.16
C ASN A 189 18.34 -3.81 20.46
N ALA A 190 17.40 -3.79 21.40
CA ALA A 190 16.62 -2.60 21.76
C ALA A 190 16.08 -1.82 20.52
N PHE A 191 15.43 -2.53 19.59
CA PHE A 191 14.92 -2.00 18.31
C PHE A 191 15.99 -1.45 17.34
N THR A 192 17.27 -1.71 17.60
CA THR A 192 18.37 -1.44 16.67
C THR A 192 18.79 -2.71 15.94
N PRO A 193 18.80 -2.75 14.60
CA PRO A 193 19.25 -3.90 13.83
C PRO A 193 20.74 -4.18 14.01
N GLN A 194 21.08 -5.45 14.21
CA GLN A 194 22.46 -5.91 14.28
C GLN A 194 22.96 -6.27 12.88
N ALA A 195 23.74 -5.38 12.26
CA ALA A 195 24.08 -5.44 10.85
C ALA A 195 24.68 -6.78 10.40
N ALA A 196 25.61 -7.35 11.17
CA ALA A 196 26.23 -8.64 10.85
C ALA A 196 25.19 -9.79 10.84
N VAL A 197 24.32 -9.83 11.85
CA VAL A 197 23.26 -10.85 11.94
C VAL A 197 22.23 -10.68 10.82
N VAL A 198 21.84 -9.44 10.53
CA VAL A 198 20.91 -9.13 9.43
C VAL A 198 21.51 -9.56 8.08
N ARG A 199 22.82 -9.37 7.88
CA ARG A 199 23.50 -9.86 6.69
C ARG A 199 23.43 -11.38 6.55
N GLU A 200 23.75 -12.11 7.62
CA GLU A 200 23.62 -13.57 7.62
C GLU A 200 22.17 -14.02 7.35
N MET A 201 21.17 -13.28 7.84
CA MET A 201 19.77 -13.57 7.54
C MET A 201 19.43 -13.36 6.07
N VAL A 202 19.93 -12.29 5.44
CA VAL A 202 19.77 -12.04 4.00
C VAL A 202 20.43 -13.14 3.18
N ASP A 203 21.65 -13.53 3.54
CA ASP A 203 22.42 -14.58 2.88
C ASP A 203 21.71 -15.94 2.96
N ARG A 204 21.24 -16.34 4.15
CA ARG A 204 20.42 -17.55 4.32
C ARG A 204 19.11 -17.46 3.53
N GLY A 205 18.47 -16.30 3.54
CA GLY A 205 17.20 -16.04 2.86
C GLY A 205 17.31 -16.20 1.36
N ILE A 206 18.33 -15.61 0.74
CA ILE A 206 18.53 -15.67 -0.73
C ILE A 206 18.94 -17.07 -1.18
N LEU A 207 19.80 -17.77 -0.42
CA LEU A 207 20.17 -19.17 -0.71
C LEU A 207 18.94 -20.08 -0.65
N ALA A 208 18.18 -20.01 0.44
CA ALA A 208 16.96 -20.79 0.59
C ALA A 208 15.90 -20.42 -0.44
N HIS A 209 15.70 -19.14 -0.75
CA HIS A 209 14.72 -18.70 -1.73
C HIS A 209 15.03 -19.25 -3.13
N THR A 210 16.30 -19.16 -3.55
CA THR A 210 16.74 -19.55 -4.90
C THR A 210 17.07 -21.04 -5.04
N GLY A 211 17.25 -21.75 -3.92
CA GLY A 211 17.72 -23.13 -3.89
C GLY A 211 19.18 -23.30 -4.30
N LYS A 212 19.95 -22.21 -4.40
CA LYS A 212 21.38 -22.23 -4.72
C LYS A 212 22.20 -22.47 -3.46
N THR A 213 23.40 -23.02 -3.63
CA THR A 213 24.35 -23.30 -2.55
C THR A 213 25.43 -22.22 -2.41
N ASN A 214 25.52 -21.31 -3.39
CA ASN A 214 26.48 -20.22 -3.44
C ASN A 214 25.76 -18.86 -3.54
N LEU A 215 26.20 -17.87 -2.76
CA LEU A 215 25.58 -16.53 -2.70
C LEU A 215 25.64 -15.78 -4.02
N VAL A 216 26.78 -15.83 -4.72
CA VAL A 216 26.95 -15.16 -6.01
C VAL A 216 25.97 -15.76 -7.03
N ASP A 217 25.85 -17.07 -7.08
CA ASP A 217 24.91 -17.75 -7.99
C ASP A 217 23.44 -17.50 -7.60
N ALA A 218 23.16 -17.39 -6.30
CA ALA A 218 21.84 -17.03 -5.78
C ALA A 218 21.42 -15.64 -6.28
N TRP A 219 22.26 -14.63 -6.05
CA TRP A 219 21.98 -13.26 -6.52
C TRP A 219 21.93 -13.17 -8.04
N ARG A 220 22.82 -13.85 -8.77
CA ARG A 220 22.81 -13.92 -10.24
C ARG A 220 21.59 -14.62 -10.82
N SER A 221 20.89 -15.43 -10.04
CA SER A 221 19.61 -16.02 -10.46
C SER A 221 18.43 -15.05 -10.36
N VAL A 222 18.57 -13.97 -9.58
CA VAL A 222 17.55 -12.95 -9.35
C VAL A 222 17.78 -11.73 -10.27
N VAL A 223 19.04 -11.34 -10.45
CA VAL A 223 19.46 -10.22 -11.30
C VAL A 223 20.65 -10.59 -12.18
N LYS A 224 20.81 -9.92 -13.31
CA LYS A 224 22.00 -10.03 -14.18
C LYS A 224 23.01 -8.94 -13.85
N THR A 225 24.28 -9.16 -14.19
CA THR A 225 25.35 -8.18 -13.93
C THR A 225 25.22 -6.89 -14.74
N ASN A 226 24.51 -6.93 -15.87
CA ASN A 226 24.21 -5.77 -16.71
C ASN A 226 22.86 -5.12 -16.38
N ASP A 227 22.11 -5.63 -15.40
CA ASP A 227 20.88 -4.99 -14.97
C ASP A 227 21.17 -3.65 -14.27
N VAL A 228 20.26 -2.70 -14.43
CA VAL A 228 20.12 -1.54 -13.53
C VAL A 228 19.05 -1.89 -12.52
N VAL A 229 19.48 -2.22 -11.31
CA VAL A 229 18.67 -2.80 -10.24
C VAL A 229 18.14 -1.69 -9.33
N GLY A 230 16.82 -1.52 -9.30
CA GLY A 230 16.15 -0.65 -8.35
C GLY A 230 15.85 -1.37 -7.04
N LEU A 231 16.32 -0.85 -5.91
CA LEU A 231 15.94 -1.29 -4.57
C LEU A 231 14.82 -0.38 -4.08
N LYS A 232 13.56 -0.83 -4.21
CA LYS A 232 12.40 -0.06 -3.75
C LYS A 232 12.26 -0.22 -2.25
N VAL A 233 12.38 0.91 -1.53
CA VAL A 233 12.20 0.98 -0.08
C VAL A 233 10.90 1.73 0.25
N LEU A 234 10.45 1.66 1.51
CA LEU A 234 9.44 2.55 2.07
C LEU A 234 10.09 3.46 3.11
N SER A 235 10.39 4.69 2.70
CA SER A 235 11.21 5.65 3.45
C SER A 235 10.41 6.69 4.23
N ALA A 236 9.18 7.00 3.82
CA ALA A 236 8.32 8.00 4.49
C ALA A 236 8.15 7.78 6.02
N PRO A 237 8.03 6.54 6.53
CA PRO A 237 7.95 6.30 7.97
C PRO A 237 9.26 6.50 8.76
N GLY A 238 10.35 6.86 8.06
CA GLY A 238 11.67 7.14 8.64
C GLY A 238 12.54 5.91 8.91
N TYR A 239 13.70 6.16 9.51
CA TYR A 239 14.78 5.18 9.72
C TYR A 239 14.34 3.92 10.51
N THR A 240 13.47 4.08 11.51
CA THR A 240 13.13 3.02 12.46
C THR A 240 11.95 2.17 12.00
N SER A 241 10.83 2.80 11.61
CA SER A 241 9.62 2.06 11.22
C SER A 241 9.59 1.71 9.74
N GLY A 242 10.18 2.53 8.88
CA GLY A 242 10.28 2.26 7.44
C GLY A 242 11.16 1.03 7.14
N THR A 243 11.46 0.82 5.87
CA THR A 243 12.47 -0.18 5.49
C THR A 243 13.79 0.17 6.17
N ARG A 244 14.43 -0.79 6.85
CA ARG A 244 15.64 -0.52 7.63
C ARG A 244 16.87 -0.49 6.73
N PRO A 245 17.74 0.53 6.84
CA PRO A 245 18.98 0.60 6.07
C PRO A 245 19.90 -0.61 6.24
N ALA A 246 19.87 -1.30 7.39
CA ALA A 246 20.68 -2.51 7.61
C ALA A 246 20.31 -3.66 6.66
N VAL A 247 19.01 -3.84 6.35
CA VAL A 247 18.54 -4.87 5.41
C VAL A 247 18.96 -4.50 3.99
N VAL A 248 18.80 -3.23 3.62
CA VAL A 248 19.19 -2.71 2.30
C VAL A 248 20.71 -2.79 2.11
N ALA A 249 21.49 -2.50 3.15
CA ALA A 249 22.95 -2.64 3.15
C ALA A 249 23.37 -4.07 2.79
N ALA A 250 22.81 -5.07 3.47
CA ALA A 250 23.12 -6.48 3.22
C ALA A 250 22.78 -6.90 1.78
N ILE A 251 21.68 -6.38 1.22
CA ILE A 251 21.29 -6.62 -0.18
C ILE A 251 22.29 -5.96 -1.13
N VAL A 252 22.65 -4.69 -0.90
CA VAL A 252 23.65 -3.97 -1.71
C VAL A 252 24.97 -4.74 -1.73
N GLU A 253 25.45 -5.18 -0.56
CA GLU A 253 26.70 -5.93 -0.47
C GLU A 253 26.63 -7.28 -1.19
N GLY A 254 25.49 -7.98 -1.13
CA GLY A 254 25.24 -9.20 -1.89
C GLY A 254 25.25 -8.98 -3.41
N LEU A 255 24.62 -7.91 -3.88
CA LEU A 255 24.60 -7.52 -5.31
C LEU A 255 25.99 -7.12 -5.83
N LEU A 256 26.75 -6.36 -5.03
CA LEU A 256 28.13 -5.99 -5.35
C LEU A 256 29.02 -7.24 -5.43
N ALA A 257 28.92 -8.15 -4.46
CA ALA A 257 29.64 -9.41 -4.48
C ALA A 257 29.27 -10.30 -5.69
N ALA A 258 28.03 -10.20 -6.17
CA ALA A 258 27.57 -10.89 -7.38
C ALA A 258 28.11 -10.28 -8.68
N GLY A 259 28.75 -9.10 -8.61
CA GLY A 259 29.35 -8.39 -9.74
C GLY A 259 28.43 -7.37 -10.41
N VAL A 260 27.36 -6.92 -9.76
CA VAL A 260 26.55 -5.79 -10.24
C VAL A 260 27.35 -4.50 -9.97
N PRO A 261 27.59 -3.64 -10.99
CA PRO A 261 28.30 -2.39 -10.78
C PRO A 261 27.58 -1.48 -9.77
N PRO A 262 28.29 -0.76 -8.87
CA PRO A 262 27.66 0.17 -7.93
C PRO A 262 26.77 1.21 -8.61
N THR A 263 27.18 1.70 -9.78
CA THR A 263 26.43 2.66 -10.62
C THR A 263 25.12 2.10 -11.17
N ASN A 264 24.93 0.78 -11.13
CA ASN A 264 23.74 0.09 -11.58
C ASN A 264 22.79 -0.24 -10.42
N ILE A 265 23.19 -0.02 -9.17
CA ILE A 265 22.33 -0.23 -8.01
C ILE A 265 21.73 1.12 -7.61
N VAL A 266 20.40 1.20 -7.58
CA VAL A 266 19.67 2.43 -7.29
C VAL A 266 18.71 2.20 -6.14
N ILE A 267 18.98 2.78 -4.97
CA ILE A 267 18.02 2.85 -3.87
C ILE A 267 16.99 3.92 -4.19
N TRP A 268 15.70 3.60 -4.13
CA TRP A 268 14.67 4.55 -4.54
C TRP A 268 13.36 4.44 -3.78
N ASP A 269 12.69 5.58 -3.69
CA ASP A 269 11.33 5.75 -3.19
C ASP A 269 10.73 7.05 -3.77
N ARG A 270 9.55 7.46 -3.32
CA ARG A 270 8.81 8.59 -3.89
C ARG A 270 9.53 9.94 -3.74
N GLN A 271 9.94 10.29 -2.51
CA GLN A 271 10.46 11.61 -2.17
C GLN A 271 11.91 11.58 -1.70
N LEU A 272 12.70 12.58 -2.11
CA LEU A 272 14.11 12.68 -1.73
C LEU A 272 14.29 13.04 -0.25
N SER A 273 13.37 13.85 0.31
CA SER A 273 13.37 14.21 1.73
C SER A 273 13.30 12.96 2.61
N ASP A 274 12.41 12.04 2.27
CA ASP A 274 12.12 10.85 3.05
C ASP A 274 13.30 9.87 2.96
N LEU A 275 13.87 9.71 1.75
CA LEU A 275 15.09 8.94 1.54
C LEU A 275 16.26 9.46 2.39
N ARG A 276 16.43 10.79 2.48
CA ARG A 276 17.46 11.41 3.32
C ARG A 276 17.19 11.19 4.81
N LEU A 277 15.96 11.43 5.28
CA LEU A 277 15.59 11.24 6.68
C LEU A 277 15.69 9.78 7.13
N ALA A 278 15.46 8.83 6.21
CA ALA A 278 15.64 7.40 6.45
C ALA A 278 17.10 6.92 6.32
N GLY A 279 18.07 7.81 6.04
CA GLY A 279 19.50 7.50 6.03
C GLY A 279 20.01 6.86 4.73
N TYR A 280 19.25 6.91 3.64
CA TYR A 280 19.62 6.25 2.38
C TYR A 280 20.66 7.02 1.57
N VAL A 281 20.80 8.32 1.79
CA VAL A 281 21.83 9.12 1.12
C VAL A 281 23.22 8.74 1.65
N GLU A 282 23.34 8.60 2.96
CA GLU A 282 24.55 8.18 3.66
C GLU A 282 24.89 6.73 3.35
N LEU A 283 23.87 5.86 3.30
CA LEU A 283 24.04 4.46 2.88
C LEU A 283 24.55 4.36 1.44
N ALA A 284 23.95 5.12 0.52
CA ALA A 284 24.34 5.13 -0.88
C ALA A 284 25.79 5.60 -1.06
N ALA A 285 26.18 6.68 -0.37
CA ALA A 285 27.55 7.19 -0.37
C ALA A 285 28.55 6.16 0.16
N ARG A 286 28.21 5.44 1.24
CA ARG A 286 29.08 4.40 1.83
C ARG A 286 29.44 3.30 0.84
N TYR A 287 28.50 2.88 0.00
CA TYR A 287 28.71 1.78 -0.96
C TYR A 287 28.99 2.26 -2.39
N GLY A 288 29.05 3.58 -2.63
CA GLY A 288 29.20 4.14 -3.97
C GLY A 288 28.03 3.81 -4.91
N VAL A 289 26.84 3.52 -4.38
CA VAL A 289 25.62 3.25 -5.15
C VAL A 289 24.79 4.52 -5.33
N ARG A 290 23.73 4.46 -6.14
CA ARG A 290 22.88 5.62 -6.41
C ARG A 290 21.68 5.66 -5.48
N VAL A 291 21.20 6.87 -5.22
CA VAL A 291 19.90 7.14 -4.61
C VAL A 291 19.08 7.99 -5.59
N ALA A 292 17.80 7.66 -5.78
CA ALA A 292 16.92 8.40 -6.67
C ALA A 292 15.50 8.51 -6.10
N ALA A 293 14.90 9.70 -6.20
CA ALA A 293 13.49 9.90 -5.88
C ALA A 293 12.64 9.85 -7.15
N ALA A 294 11.51 9.15 -7.12
CA ALA A 294 10.61 9.00 -8.26
C ALA A 294 10.10 10.37 -8.77
N ALA A 295 9.73 11.26 -7.85
CA ALA A 295 9.26 12.60 -8.18
C ALA A 295 10.36 13.46 -8.84
N SER A 296 11.60 13.37 -8.35
CA SER A 296 12.74 14.12 -8.91
C SER A 296 13.24 13.57 -10.24
N ALA A 297 13.10 12.26 -10.48
CA ALA A 297 13.40 11.65 -11.78
C ALA A 297 12.41 12.09 -12.88
N GLY A 298 11.25 12.62 -12.47
CA GLY A 298 10.18 13.08 -13.35
C GLY A 298 9.34 11.93 -13.91
N TRP A 299 8.31 12.29 -14.66
CA TRP A 299 7.25 11.37 -15.10
C TRP A 299 7.28 11.13 -16.61
N ASP A 300 6.96 9.90 -17.01
CA ASP A 300 6.95 9.47 -18.41
C ASP A 300 5.59 9.74 -19.05
N GLU A 301 5.54 10.64 -20.03
CA GLU A 301 4.30 11.06 -20.68
C GLU A 301 3.60 9.95 -21.50
N LYS A 302 4.31 8.87 -21.84
CA LYS A 302 3.80 7.77 -22.67
C LYS A 302 3.30 6.60 -21.84
N THR A 303 3.74 6.48 -20.61
CA THR A 303 3.46 5.35 -19.73
C THR A 303 2.65 5.84 -18.55
N TYR A 304 1.34 5.61 -18.59
CA TYR A 304 0.43 6.05 -17.55
C TYR A 304 -0.68 5.03 -17.29
N TYR A 305 -1.21 5.10 -16.08
CA TYR A 305 -2.47 4.50 -15.68
C TYR A 305 -3.58 5.55 -15.75
N GLU A 306 -4.76 5.18 -16.23
CA GLU A 306 -5.91 6.09 -16.34
C GLU A 306 -7.12 5.48 -15.63
N ASN A 307 -7.81 6.29 -14.83
CA ASN A 307 -9.00 5.91 -14.08
C ASN A 307 -10.04 7.04 -14.18
N SER A 308 -11.32 6.70 -14.13
CA SER A 308 -12.43 7.65 -14.11
C SER A 308 -12.43 8.56 -12.88
N LEU A 309 -11.79 8.14 -11.79
CA LEU A 309 -11.62 8.95 -10.59
C LEU A 309 -10.72 10.16 -10.86
N LEU A 310 -11.31 11.35 -10.74
CA LEU A 310 -10.63 12.62 -10.89
C LEU A 310 -9.80 12.93 -9.64
N GLY A 311 -8.57 13.41 -9.84
CA GLY A 311 -7.70 13.88 -8.79
C GLY A 311 -7.37 15.36 -8.94
N ASN A 312 -7.36 16.07 -7.82
CA ASN A 312 -6.76 17.39 -7.75
C ASN A 312 -5.24 17.21 -7.83
N LEU A 313 -4.64 17.75 -8.88
CA LEU A 313 -3.20 17.70 -9.11
C LEU A 313 -2.50 18.57 -8.08
N VAL A 314 -1.38 18.08 -7.56
CA VAL A 314 -0.54 18.81 -6.62
C VAL A 314 0.84 19.11 -7.21
N TRP A 315 1.57 20.03 -6.59
CA TRP A 315 2.94 20.31 -6.99
C TRP A 315 3.76 19.02 -6.98
N GLY A 316 4.40 18.75 -8.13
CA GLY A 316 5.14 17.51 -8.36
C GLY A 316 4.43 16.52 -9.29
N ASP A 317 3.12 16.65 -9.53
CA ASP A 317 2.43 15.84 -10.55
C ASP A 317 2.74 16.34 -11.97
N ALA A 318 2.77 15.44 -12.95
CA ALA A 318 3.20 15.70 -14.32
C ALA A 318 2.34 16.75 -15.02
N GLU A 319 1.03 16.76 -14.74
CA GLU A 319 0.06 17.67 -15.36
C GLU A 319 -0.18 18.95 -14.56
N PHE A 320 0.41 19.07 -13.36
CA PHE A 320 0.20 20.23 -12.50
C PHE A 320 0.64 21.53 -13.20
N GLY A 321 -0.28 22.50 -13.30
CA GLY A 321 -0.05 23.78 -13.96
C GLY A 321 0.12 23.73 -15.48
N ARG A 322 -0.03 22.55 -16.12
CA ARG A 322 0.10 22.38 -17.58
C ARG A 322 -1.23 22.28 -18.30
N LYS A 323 -2.24 21.71 -17.65
CA LYS A 323 -3.60 21.53 -18.19
C LYS A 323 -4.61 22.17 -17.25
N GLY A 324 -5.13 23.33 -17.64
CA GLY A 324 -6.34 23.97 -17.09
C GLY A 324 -6.59 23.74 -15.59
N ASP A 325 -7.83 23.36 -15.28
CA ASP A 325 -8.53 23.32 -13.98
C ASP A 325 -7.83 22.62 -12.79
N GLY A 326 -6.59 22.14 -12.95
CA GLY A 326 -5.82 21.49 -11.90
C GLY A 326 -6.31 20.07 -11.60
N ILE A 327 -7.06 19.46 -12.51
CA ILE A 327 -7.67 18.14 -12.36
C ILE A 327 -7.09 17.17 -13.38
N GLY A 328 -6.71 15.98 -12.94
CA GLY A 328 -6.14 14.93 -13.80
C GLY A 328 -6.72 13.55 -13.54
N ARG A 329 -6.84 12.75 -14.61
CA ARG A 329 -7.28 11.34 -14.58
C ARG A 329 -6.13 10.35 -14.67
N LYS A 330 -4.97 10.84 -15.11
CA LYS A 330 -3.80 10.01 -15.40
C LYS A 330 -2.82 10.02 -14.24
N SER A 331 -2.22 8.85 -14.04
CA SER A 331 -1.09 8.59 -13.17
C SER A 331 0.07 8.14 -14.04
N TYR A 332 0.99 9.05 -14.33
CA TYR A 332 2.18 8.81 -15.12
C TYR A 332 3.24 8.07 -14.31
N VAL A 333 3.86 7.07 -14.92
CA VAL A 333 4.93 6.29 -14.29
C VAL A 333 6.21 7.12 -14.26
N THR A 334 6.98 7.06 -13.17
CA THR A 334 8.27 7.76 -13.08
C THR A 334 9.22 7.28 -14.18
N LYS A 335 9.99 8.20 -14.78
CA LYS A 335 11.03 7.89 -15.77
C LYS A 335 12.06 6.91 -15.22
N LEU A 336 12.28 6.90 -13.90
CA LEU A 336 13.13 5.95 -13.22
C LEU A 336 12.69 4.51 -13.53
N VAL A 337 11.43 4.18 -13.21
CA VAL A 337 10.84 2.86 -13.43
C VAL A 337 10.60 2.60 -14.91
N ALA A 338 10.07 3.57 -15.65
CA ALA A 338 9.72 3.37 -17.05
C ALA A 338 10.97 3.13 -17.94
N ARG A 339 12.04 3.90 -17.74
CA ARG A 339 13.17 3.98 -18.66
C ARG A 339 14.52 3.53 -18.09
N ALA A 340 14.80 3.81 -16.82
CA ALA A 340 16.15 3.62 -16.28
C ALA A 340 16.37 2.26 -15.63
N LEU A 341 15.37 1.72 -14.91
CA LEU A 341 15.47 0.44 -14.22
C LEU A 341 15.12 -0.72 -15.16
N THR A 342 15.99 -1.74 -15.23
CA THR A 342 15.73 -2.98 -15.98
C THR A 342 15.11 -4.06 -15.08
N ARG A 343 15.41 -3.99 -13.78
CA ARG A 343 14.96 -4.94 -12.77
C ARG A 343 14.76 -4.21 -11.44
N HIS A 344 13.85 -4.66 -10.58
CA HIS A 344 13.76 -4.13 -9.22
C HIS A 344 13.46 -5.22 -8.18
N ILE A 345 13.94 -4.95 -6.97
CA ILE A 345 13.69 -5.73 -5.76
C ILE A 345 12.86 -4.84 -4.83
N SER A 346 11.71 -5.36 -4.40
CA SER A 346 10.82 -4.65 -3.47
C SER A 346 11.17 -5.03 -2.04
N ILE A 347 11.46 -4.04 -1.19
CA ILE A 347 11.85 -4.24 0.21
C ILE A 347 10.88 -3.44 1.08
N ALA A 348 9.89 -4.12 1.64
CA ALA A 348 8.80 -3.48 2.38
C ALA A 348 8.89 -3.79 3.88
N PRO A 349 8.66 -2.81 4.76
CA PRO A 349 8.58 -3.06 6.19
C PRO A 349 7.25 -3.70 6.56
N LEU A 350 7.24 -4.48 7.64
CA LEU A 350 6.01 -5.01 8.21
C LEU A 350 5.31 -3.93 9.06
N MET A 351 4.39 -3.18 8.46
CA MET A 351 3.61 -2.15 9.16
C MET A 351 2.17 -2.04 8.67
N ASN A 352 1.28 -1.56 9.53
CA ASN A 352 -0.12 -1.29 9.15
C ASN A 352 -0.22 -0.11 8.16
N HIS A 353 -1.17 -0.19 7.23
CA HIS A 353 -1.62 0.95 6.44
C HIS A 353 -3.14 1.09 6.61
N ASN A 354 -3.64 2.28 6.93
CA ASN A 354 -5.03 2.40 7.39
C ASN A 354 -6.03 2.06 6.29
N LEU A 355 -5.69 2.31 5.02
CA LEU A 355 -6.59 2.04 3.90
C LEU A 355 -6.27 0.75 3.13
N ALA A 356 -5.00 0.34 3.12
CA ALA A 356 -4.51 -0.81 2.34
C ALA A 356 -4.31 -2.07 3.22
N GLY A 357 -4.48 -1.94 4.53
CA GLY A 357 -4.20 -2.97 5.52
C GLY A 357 -2.72 -3.03 5.91
N VAL A 358 -1.81 -3.22 4.95
CA VAL A 358 -0.36 -3.25 5.17
C VAL A 358 0.35 -2.22 4.27
N GLY A 359 1.39 -1.57 4.82
CA GLY A 359 2.36 -0.76 4.05
C GLY A 359 3.34 -1.63 3.27
N GLY A 360 2.80 -2.65 2.58
CA GLY A 360 3.53 -3.78 2.03
C GLY A 360 4.08 -3.55 0.63
N HIS A 361 4.46 -4.63 -0.03
CA HIS A 361 5.06 -4.62 -1.36
C HIS A 361 4.11 -4.06 -2.42
N PHE A 362 2.84 -4.44 -2.35
CA PHE A 362 1.85 -4.14 -3.39
C PHE A 362 1.51 -2.65 -3.41
N TYR A 363 1.14 -2.12 -2.24
CA TYR A 363 0.85 -0.70 -2.05
C TYR A 363 2.07 0.19 -2.34
N SER A 364 3.21 -0.10 -1.71
CA SER A 364 4.37 0.78 -1.74
C SER A 364 5.05 0.84 -3.11
N LEU A 365 5.08 -0.26 -3.86
CA LEU A 365 5.66 -0.29 -5.20
C LEU A 365 4.73 0.38 -6.21
N ALA A 366 3.41 0.12 -6.16
CA ALA A 366 2.46 0.72 -7.09
C ALA A 366 2.41 2.25 -6.94
N LEU A 367 2.07 2.77 -5.76
CA LEU A 367 1.92 4.21 -5.56
C LEU A 367 3.26 4.95 -5.50
N GLY A 368 4.35 4.25 -5.17
CA GLY A 368 5.70 4.81 -5.30
C GLY A 368 6.13 5.02 -6.75
N SER A 369 5.53 4.32 -7.71
CA SER A 369 5.93 4.34 -9.13
C SER A 369 5.21 5.37 -9.97
N VAL A 370 4.10 5.96 -9.50
CA VAL A 370 3.27 6.86 -10.29
C VAL A 370 2.97 8.18 -9.57
N ASP A 371 2.59 9.21 -10.31
CA ASP A 371 2.10 10.48 -9.77
C ASP A 371 0.57 10.49 -9.53
N ASN A 372 0.05 11.63 -9.06
CA ASN A 372 -1.38 11.87 -8.86
C ASN A 372 -2.06 10.85 -7.91
N THR A 373 -1.31 10.24 -6.99
CA THR A 373 -1.81 9.11 -6.17
C THR A 373 -2.80 9.51 -5.10
N LEU A 374 -2.80 10.78 -4.68
CA LEU A 374 -3.66 11.29 -3.60
C LEU A 374 -5.15 11.03 -3.84
N ARG A 375 -5.58 10.98 -5.10
CA ARG A 375 -6.99 10.67 -5.45
C ARG A 375 -7.43 9.29 -4.97
N PHE A 376 -6.51 8.34 -4.91
CA PHE A 376 -6.79 6.97 -4.48
C PHE A 376 -6.76 6.80 -2.96
N GLU A 377 -6.06 7.69 -2.24
CA GLU A 377 -5.87 7.62 -0.78
C GLU A 377 -7.05 8.22 0.01
N SER A 378 -8.17 8.49 -0.65
CA SER A 378 -9.41 8.94 -0.01
C SER A 378 -10.25 7.80 0.57
N THR A 379 -10.20 6.61 -0.04
CA THR A 379 -11.01 5.46 0.38
C THR A 379 -10.29 4.13 0.12
N SER A 380 -10.54 3.11 0.95
CA SER A 380 -10.01 1.76 0.69
C SER A 380 -10.50 1.17 -0.63
N ARG A 381 -11.69 1.56 -1.11
CA ARG A 381 -12.22 1.08 -2.40
C ARG A 381 -11.41 1.62 -3.58
N ALA A 382 -11.07 2.90 -3.56
CA ALA A 382 -10.26 3.51 -4.61
C ALA A 382 -8.86 2.85 -4.69
N LEU A 383 -8.24 2.55 -3.54
CA LEU A 383 -7.01 1.75 -3.51
C LEU A 383 -7.20 0.33 -4.06
N ALA A 384 -8.31 -0.34 -3.68
CA ALA A 384 -8.59 -1.70 -4.12
C ALA A 384 -8.75 -1.85 -5.64
N GLU A 385 -9.14 -0.77 -6.33
CA GLU A 385 -9.22 -0.72 -7.80
C GLU A 385 -7.87 -0.30 -8.40
N ALA A 386 -7.30 0.82 -7.95
CA ALA A 386 -6.13 1.43 -8.60
C ALA A 386 -4.83 0.67 -8.36
N VAL A 387 -4.58 0.17 -7.14
CA VAL A 387 -3.29 -0.45 -6.81
C VAL A 387 -3.04 -1.72 -7.62
N PRO A 388 -3.98 -2.68 -7.75
CA PRO A 388 -3.77 -3.84 -8.60
C PRO A 388 -3.54 -3.49 -10.07
N GLU A 389 -4.30 -2.53 -10.61
CA GLU A 389 -4.20 -2.13 -12.02
C GLU A 389 -2.88 -1.39 -12.32
N ILE A 390 -2.43 -0.51 -11.42
CA ILE A 390 -1.10 0.13 -11.52
C ILE A 390 0.00 -0.93 -11.40
N PHE A 391 -0.09 -1.83 -10.43
CA PHE A 391 0.91 -2.87 -10.22
C PHE A 391 1.06 -3.79 -11.45
N ALA A 392 -0.05 -4.08 -12.13
CA ALA A 392 -0.09 -4.90 -13.34
C ALA A 392 0.56 -4.25 -14.57
N LEU A 393 0.94 -2.97 -14.53
CA LEU A 393 1.65 -2.33 -15.64
C LEU A 393 2.94 -3.11 -15.95
N PRO A 394 3.22 -3.47 -17.22
CA PRO A 394 4.39 -4.29 -17.60
C PRO A 394 5.74 -3.72 -17.12
N VAL A 395 5.87 -2.39 -17.08
CA VAL A 395 7.08 -1.72 -16.59
C VAL A 395 7.31 -1.89 -15.08
N ILE A 396 6.27 -2.29 -14.34
CA ILE A 396 6.32 -2.63 -12.92
C ILE A 396 6.36 -4.15 -12.77
N TYR A 397 5.28 -4.86 -13.10
CA TYR A 397 5.14 -6.29 -12.81
C TYR A 397 6.27 -7.15 -13.40
N ASP A 398 6.54 -7.01 -14.70
CA ASP A 398 7.49 -7.90 -15.41
C ASP A 398 8.94 -7.68 -14.95
N ARG A 399 9.24 -6.51 -14.39
CA ARG A 399 10.58 -6.13 -13.91
C ARG A 399 10.81 -6.49 -12.43
N LEU A 400 9.79 -6.95 -11.71
CA LEU A 400 9.91 -7.39 -10.33
C LEU A 400 10.69 -8.71 -10.25
N ALA A 401 11.81 -8.71 -9.53
CA ALA A 401 12.66 -9.88 -9.40
C ALA A 401 12.43 -10.68 -8.12
N LEU A 402 12.26 -9.95 -7.02
CA LEU A 402 12.22 -10.48 -5.66
C LEU A 402 11.54 -9.47 -4.74
N CYS A 403 10.80 -9.99 -3.78
CA CYS A 403 10.22 -9.24 -2.67
C CYS A 403 10.82 -9.74 -1.36
N ILE A 404 11.23 -8.80 -0.51
CA ILE A 404 11.79 -9.04 0.82
C ILE A 404 11.02 -8.23 1.85
N THR A 405 10.23 -8.89 2.68
CA THR A 405 9.57 -8.22 3.81
C THR A 405 10.56 -8.08 4.97
N ASP A 406 10.87 -6.84 5.33
CA ASP A 406 11.58 -6.47 6.55
C ASP A 406 10.61 -6.55 7.74
N ALA A 407 10.51 -7.75 8.31
CA ALA A 407 9.74 -8.06 9.50
C ALA A 407 10.63 -8.08 10.76
N LEU A 408 11.72 -7.31 10.78
CA LEU A 408 12.52 -7.19 12.00
C LEU A 408 11.69 -6.57 13.13
N ILE A 409 10.90 -5.55 12.79
CA ILE A 409 9.85 -4.97 13.64
C ILE A 409 8.52 -5.01 12.87
N CYS A 410 7.46 -5.42 13.56
CA CYS A 410 6.06 -5.33 13.17
C CYS A 410 5.43 -4.11 13.84
N GLN A 411 5.07 -3.05 13.09
CA GLN A 411 4.27 -1.94 13.63
C GLN A 411 2.79 -2.16 13.30
N TYR A 412 2.00 -2.60 14.28
CA TYR A 412 0.60 -2.99 14.06
C TYR A 412 -0.42 -1.86 14.23
N GLN A 413 0.03 -0.69 14.69
CA GLN A 413 -0.74 0.56 14.75
C GLN A 413 0.21 1.77 14.66
N GLY A 414 -0.17 2.80 13.92
CA GLY A 414 0.60 4.05 13.77
C GLY A 414 0.80 4.50 12.32
N GLU A 415 0.65 3.58 11.37
CA GLU A 415 0.84 3.83 9.93
C GLU A 415 2.22 4.45 9.65
N HIS A 416 2.27 5.68 9.17
CA HIS A 416 3.49 6.39 8.81
C HIS A 416 4.21 6.97 10.04
N VAL A 417 3.54 7.05 11.19
CA VAL A 417 4.14 7.55 12.43
C VAL A 417 4.77 6.39 13.19
N THR A 418 6.06 6.52 13.52
CA THR A 418 6.76 5.53 14.35
C THR A 418 6.15 5.47 15.75
N ARG A 419 5.60 4.33 16.14
CA ARG A 419 5.01 4.08 17.47
C ARG A 419 5.52 2.77 18.06
N LEU A 420 6.66 2.82 18.77
CA LEU A 420 7.31 1.63 19.33
C LEU A 420 6.45 0.87 20.36
N HIS A 421 5.53 1.54 21.07
CA HIS A 421 4.59 0.87 21.98
C HIS A 421 3.53 0.04 21.24
N TYR A 422 3.31 0.31 19.95
CA TYR A 422 2.50 -0.50 19.05
C TYR A 422 3.36 -1.30 18.06
N ALA A 423 4.56 -1.68 18.50
CA ALA A 423 5.49 -2.42 17.69
C ALA A 423 6.00 -3.67 18.42
N LYS A 424 6.28 -4.72 17.65
CA LYS A 424 6.84 -5.99 18.14
C LYS A 424 8.06 -6.37 17.31
N SER A 425 9.18 -6.67 17.97
CA SER A 425 10.34 -7.26 17.28
C SER A 425 10.04 -8.73 16.95
N LEU A 426 9.84 -9.05 15.67
CA LEU A 426 9.68 -10.44 15.22
C LEU A 426 11.02 -11.04 14.82
N ASN A 427 12.00 -10.20 14.50
CA ASN A 427 13.34 -10.59 14.07
C ASN A 427 13.33 -11.52 12.84
N GLN A 428 12.44 -11.23 11.89
CA GLN A 428 12.23 -12.04 10.69
C GLN A 428 12.55 -11.25 9.41
N LEU A 429 13.03 -11.96 8.40
CA LEU A 429 13.01 -11.52 7.00
C LEU A 429 12.25 -12.55 6.17
N ARG A 430 11.34 -12.10 5.30
CA ARG A 430 10.50 -13.00 4.47
C ARG A 430 10.79 -12.77 2.99
N PHE A 431 11.03 -13.84 2.24
CA PHE A 431 11.46 -13.80 0.83
C PHE A 431 10.46 -14.52 -0.06
N SER A 432 10.02 -13.86 -1.13
CA SER A 432 9.19 -14.47 -2.17
C SER A 432 9.28 -13.71 -3.50
N LYS A 433 8.83 -14.34 -4.58
CA LYS A 433 8.52 -13.65 -5.84
C LYS A 433 7.08 -13.15 -5.87
N ASP A 434 6.24 -13.63 -4.96
CA ASP A 434 4.83 -13.28 -4.87
C ASP A 434 4.65 -12.15 -3.82
N PRO A 435 4.40 -10.90 -4.25
CA PRO A 435 4.18 -9.78 -3.35
C PRO A 435 2.86 -9.91 -2.57
N VAL A 436 1.82 -10.48 -3.18
CA VAL A 436 0.48 -10.62 -2.58
C VAL A 436 0.54 -11.64 -1.45
N ALA A 437 1.29 -12.72 -1.62
CA ALA A 437 1.48 -13.72 -0.58
C ALA A 437 2.20 -13.14 0.64
N LEU A 438 3.25 -12.35 0.43
CA LEU A 438 3.98 -11.67 1.52
C LEU A 438 3.09 -10.67 2.25
N ASP A 439 2.32 -9.86 1.52
CA ASP A 439 1.42 -8.88 2.11
C ASP A 439 0.25 -9.57 2.85
N THR A 440 -0.26 -10.69 2.34
CA THR A 440 -1.30 -11.52 3.00
C THR A 440 -0.81 -12.08 4.33
N LEU A 441 0.40 -12.63 4.38
CA LEU A 441 1.02 -13.08 5.63
C LEU A 441 1.29 -11.92 6.59
N SER A 442 1.59 -10.75 6.04
CA SER A 442 1.81 -9.53 6.83
C SER A 442 0.51 -9.04 7.48
N LEU A 443 -0.61 -9.08 6.74
CA LEU A 443 -1.93 -8.77 7.30
C LEU A 443 -2.32 -9.70 8.44
N ALA A 444 -2.11 -11.01 8.27
CA ALA A 444 -2.40 -11.99 9.31
C ALA A 444 -1.55 -11.75 10.56
N GLU A 445 -0.27 -11.41 10.40
CA GLU A 445 0.62 -11.06 11.51
C GLU A 445 0.17 -9.78 12.23
N LEU A 446 -0.14 -8.72 11.47
CA LEU A 446 -0.64 -7.47 12.03
C LEU A 446 -1.91 -7.70 12.87
N GLU A 447 -2.87 -8.46 12.34
CA GLU A 447 -4.11 -8.79 13.05
C GLU A 447 -3.83 -9.61 14.33
N ALA A 448 -2.93 -10.59 14.28
CA ALA A 448 -2.54 -11.37 15.45
C ALA A 448 -1.94 -10.47 16.55
N GLN A 449 -1.06 -9.52 16.19
CA GLN A 449 -0.47 -8.58 17.15
C GLN A 449 -1.52 -7.62 17.74
N ARG A 450 -2.48 -7.16 16.93
CA ARG A 450 -3.60 -6.31 17.40
C ARG A 450 -4.47 -7.06 18.41
N GLN A 451 -4.82 -8.31 18.11
CA GLN A 451 -5.62 -9.15 19.01
C GLN A 451 -4.90 -9.40 20.33
N GLN A 452 -3.60 -9.70 20.30
CA GLN A 452 -2.77 -9.87 21.50
C GLN A 452 -2.70 -8.57 22.33
N ALA A 453 -2.72 -7.40 21.68
CA ALA A 453 -2.75 -6.10 22.34
C ALA A 453 -4.16 -5.64 22.77
N GLY A 454 -5.20 -6.46 22.57
CA GLY A 454 -6.59 -6.11 22.89
C GLY A 454 -7.16 -4.98 22.02
N LEU A 455 -6.59 -4.74 20.84
CA LEU A 455 -7.06 -3.72 19.90
C LEU A 455 -8.13 -4.30 18.95
N PRO A 456 -9.09 -3.48 18.51
CA PRO A 456 -10.04 -3.89 17.46
C PRO A 456 -9.30 -4.28 16.17
N SER A 457 -9.88 -5.20 15.41
CA SER A 457 -9.37 -5.55 14.08
C SER A 457 -9.27 -4.32 13.17
N ALA A 458 -8.25 -4.31 12.31
CA ALA A 458 -8.05 -3.21 11.38
C ALA A 458 -9.21 -3.16 10.37
N LYS A 459 -9.74 -1.96 10.09
CA LYS A 459 -10.79 -1.76 9.08
C LYS A 459 -10.14 -1.35 7.77
N PHE A 460 -10.05 -2.27 6.82
CA PHE A 460 -9.63 -2.00 5.44
C PHE A 460 -10.42 -2.90 4.48
N SER A 461 -10.43 -2.57 3.19
CA SER A 461 -11.07 -3.44 2.20
C SER A 461 -10.15 -4.61 1.83
N ALA A 462 -10.59 -5.83 2.12
CA ALA A 462 -9.93 -7.04 1.63
C ALA A 462 -9.97 -7.15 0.09
N ASP A 463 -10.81 -6.36 -0.59
CA ASP A 463 -10.95 -6.42 -2.04
C ASP A 463 -9.67 -6.03 -2.77
N LEU A 464 -8.78 -5.27 -2.14
CA LEU A 464 -7.45 -4.98 -2.70
C LEU A 464 -6.70 -6.27 -3.08
N TYR A 465 -6.62 -7.22 -2.15
CA TYR A 465 -5.90 -8.47 -2.36
C TYR A 465 -6.72 -9.48 -3.16
N LYS A 466 -8.06 -9.42 -3.08
CA LYS A 466 -8.94 -10.22 -3.97
C LYS A 466 -8.78 -9.81 -5.42
N ASN A 467 -8.78 -8.50 -5.70
CA ASN A 467 -8.57 -7.97 -7.04
C ASN A 467 -7.16 -8.32 -7.56
N ALA A 468 -6.15 -8.27 -6.70
CA ALA A 468 -4.80 -8.72 -7.06
C ALA A 468 -4.78 -10.20 -7.50
N ALA A 469 -5.45 -11.08 -6.77
CA ALA A 469 -5.57 -12.50 -7.14
C ALA A 469 -6.37 -12.71 -8.43
N LEU A 470 -7.45 -11.94 -8.64
CA LEU A 470 -8.25 -11.98 -9.88
C LEU A 470 -7.45 -11.55 -11.11
N LEU A 471 -6.49 -10.64 -10.94
CA LEU A 471 -5.56 -10.21 -12.00
C LEU A 471 -4.34 -11.13 -12.14
N GLU A 472 -4.32 -12.28 -11.44
CA GLU A 472 -3.21 -13.23 -11.42
C GLU A 472 -1.87 -12.62 -10.95
N LEU A 473 -1.92 -11.58 -10.11
CA LEU A 473 -0.72 -10.87 -9.63
C LEU A 473 -0.07 -11.55 -8.41
N GLY A 474 -0.76 -12.50 -7.78
CA GLY A 474 -0.26 -13.29 -6.66
C GLY A 474 -1.37 -13.98 -5.85
N ILE A 475 -0.98 -14.72 -4.82
CA ILE A 475 -1.88 -15.53 -3.99
C ILE A 475 -2.28 -14.78 -2.72
N ASN A 476 -3.59 -14.64 -2.49
CA ASN A 476 -4.16 -13.98 -1.31
C ASN A 476 -4.79 -14.93 -0.27
N ASP A 477 -4.79 -16.24 -0.52
CA ASP A 477 -5.30 -17.25 0.42
C ASP A 477 -4.12 -17.88 1.17
N ALA A 478 -4.06 -17.67 2.49
CA ALA A 478 -3.01 -18.21 3.34
C ALA A 478 -2.87 -19.75 3.25
N ARG A 479 -3.94 -20.48 2.93
CA ARG A 479 -3.91 -21.94 2.77
C ARG A 479 -3.15 -22.39 1.52
N GLN A 480 -2.95 -21.49 0.57
CA GLN A 480 -2.18 -21.71 -0.66
C GLN A 480 -0.75 -21.16 -0.56
N ILE A 481 -0.35 -20.65 0.62
CA ILE A 481 1.00 -20.13 0.85
C ILE A 481 1.80 -21.17 1.65
N ARG A 482 2.82 -21.74 1.01
CA ARG A 482 3.78 -22.64 1.65
C ARG A 482 4.87 -21.83 2.34
N LEU A 483 4.88 -21.89 3.67
CA LEU A 483 5.91 -21.30 4.53
C LEU A 483 7.09 -22.26 4.72
N GLU A 484 8.31 -21.75 4.57
CA GLU A 484 9.55 -22.46 4.88
C GLU A 484 10.38 -21.68 5.89
N MET A 485 10.45 -22.17 7.12
CA MET A 485 11.26 -21.57 8.18
C MET A 485 12.74 -21.97 8.02
N LYS A 486 13.67 -21.02 8.15
CA LYS A 486 15.11 -21.19 7.90
C LYS A 486 16.03 -20.50 8.91
#